data_AF-A0A497QK42-F1
#
_entry.id   AF-A0A497QK42-F1
#
_cell.length_a   1.000
_cell.length_b   1.000
_cell.length_c   1.000
_cell.angle_alpha   90.00
_cell.angle_beta   90.00
_cell.angle_gamma   90.00
#
_symmetry.space_group_name_H-M   'P 1'
#
loop_
_entity.id
_entity.type
_entity.pdbx_description
1 polymer ?
#
loop_
_entity_poly.entity_id
_entity_poly.type
_entity_poly.pdbx_seq_one_letter_code
_entity_poly.pdbx_strand_id
1 'polypeptide(L)'
;MVEPMPDKPEPDNSQKLLLSEELNSIRKSLQINSLKDIGINKSLAKFGDAITNTIYTIAKTAVLGQFTQRKVNRTILSHALKNAEMKLYGKTRSDAHAMADTTEAFIGFVYCEDGWTIESMGSILIETLKKFDLNDSMMETQAAIEAFTVLLRKIKKYLVEKYQWEN
;
A
#
# COMPACT_ATOMS: atom_id res chain seq x y z
N MET A 1 -34.78 29.56 -10.19
CA MET A 1 -33.40 29.77 -9.70
C MET A 1 -33.20 28.76 -8.60
N VAL A 2 -32.26 27.82 -8.77
CA VAL A 2 -31.93 26.83 -7.74
C VAL A 2 -30.84 27.45 -6.88
N GLU A 3 -31.06 27.58 -5.58
CA GLU A 3 -30.03 28.07 -4.66
C GLU A 3 -28.79 27.14 -4.74
N PRO A 4 -27.57 27.68 -4.72
CA PRO A 4 -26.38 26.85 -4.66
C PRO A 4 -26.43 25.99 -3.39
N MET A 5 -26.22 24.68 -3.54
CA MET A 5 -26.09 23.79 -2.38
C MET A 5 -25.00 24.35 -1.46
N PRO A 6 -25.21 24.36 -0.13
CA PRO A 6 -24.16 24.75 0.80
C PRO A 6 -22.95 23.83 0.59
N ASP A 7 -21.76 24.43 0.47
CA ASP A 7 -20.51 23.68 0.49
C ASP A 7 -20.52 22.76 1.70
N LYS A 8 -20.32 21.46 1.49
CA LYS A 8 -20.10 20.54 2.60
C LYS A 8 -18.90 21.09 3.38
N PRO A 9 -19.00 21.23 4.71
CA PRO A 9 -17.84 21.67 5.48
C PRO A 9 -16.68 20.72 5.19
N GLU A 10 -15.53 21.28 4.81
CA GLU A 10 -14.29 20.53 4.75
C GLU A 10 -14.11 19.80 6.09
N PRO A 11 -13.73 18.51 6.09
CA PRO A 11 -13.50 17.79 7.34
C PRO A 11 -12.47 18.55 8.16
N ASP A 12 -12.84 18.91 9.39
CA ASP A 12 -12.02 19.64 10.35
C ASP A 12 -10.63 19.00 10.45
N ASN A 13 -9.60 19.80 10.22
CA ASN A 13 -8.20 19.36 10.24
C ASN A 13 -7.82 18.72 11.58
N SER A 14 -8.54 19.08 12.66
CA SER A 14 -8.41 18.49 14.00
C SER A 14 -8.77 17.00 14.03
N GLN A 15 -9.78 16.56 13.26
CA GLN A 15 -10.19 15.16 13.20
C GLN A 15 -9.17 14.27 12.47
N LYS A 16 -8.58 14.79 11.38
CA LYS A 16 -7.49 14.11 10.68
C LYS A 16 -6.26 13.97 11.57
N LEU A 17 -5.94 15.02 12.34
CA LEU A 17 -4.84 15.01 13.30
C LEU A 17 -5.05 13.94 14.38
N LEU A 18 -6.24 13.90 15.01
CA LEU A 18 -6.59 12.90 16.02
C LEU A 18 -6.43 11.46 15.52
N LEU A 19 -6.93 11.14 14.31
CA LEU A 19 -6.80 9.80 13.75
C LEU A 19 -5.33 9.42 13.51
N SER A 20 -4.51 10.36 13.04
CA SER A 20 -3.08 10.12 12.82
C SER A 20 -2.32 9.86 14.12
N GLU A 21 -2.70 10.53 15.21
CA GLU A 21 -2.12 10.32 16.54
C GLU A 21 -2.48 8.94 17.11
N GLU A 22 -3.73 8.53 16.99
CA GLU A 22 -4.21 7.20 17.42
C GLU A 22 -3.52 6.06 16.65
N LEU A 23 -3.43 6.16 15.32
CA LEU A 23 -2.71 5.17 14.50
C LEU A 23 -1.22 5.10 14.87
N ASN A 24 -0.60 6.24 15.18
CA ASN A 24 0.77 6.29 15.65
C ASN A 24 0.95 5.63 17.03
N SER A 25 0.00 5.82 17.94
CA SER A 25 -0.02 5.17 19.26
C SER A 25 -0.11 3.65 19.12
N ILE A 26 -1.06 3.16 18.30
CA ILE A 26 -1.21 1.74 18.01
C ILE A 26 0.07 1.17 17.40
N ARG A 27 0.65 1.86 16.41
CA ARG A 27 1.91 1.44 15.77
C ARG A 27 3.04 1.29 16.78
N LYS A 28 3.23 2.27 17.68
CA LYS A 28 4.24 2.20 18.74
C LYS A 28 4.01 0.99 19.66
N SER A 29 2.75 0.62 19.92
CA SER A 29 2.42 -0.55 20.74
C SER A 29 2.77 -1.90 20.09
N LEU A 30 2.96 -1.95 18.76
CA LEU A 30 3.26 -3.18 18.02
C LEU A 30 4.71 -3.68 18.23
N GLN A 31 5.57 -2.92 18.92
CA GLN A 31 6.97 -3.28 19.21
C GLN A 31 7.77 -3.72 17.97
N ILE A 32 7.58 -3.00 16.86
CA ILE A 32 8.26 -3.29 15.60
C ILE A 32 9.68 -2.71 15.67
N ASN A 33 10.69 -3.58 15.61
CA ASN A 33 12.10 -3.20 15.73
C ASN A 33 12.92 -3.57 14.49
N SER A 34 12.31 -4.16 13.48
CA SER A 34 12.97 -4.59 12.25
C SER A 34 11.99 -4.70 11.08
N LEU A 35 12.53 -4.74 9.86
CA LEU A 35 11.76 -5.05 8.65
C LEU A 35 11.10 -6.44 8.73
N LYS A 36 11.74 -7.39 9.43
CA LYS A 36 11.20 -8.73 9.66
C LYS A 36 9.94 -8.68 10.52
N ASP A 37 9.92 -7.85 11.56
CA ASP A 37 8.76 -7.71 12.46
C ASP A 37 7.56 -7.16 11.71
N ILE A 38 7.76 -6.20 10.80
CA ILE A 38 6.72 -5.72 9.89
C ILE A 38 6.19 -6.88 9.05
N GLY A 39 7.08 -7.56 8.33
CA GLY A 39 6.70 -8.53 7.32
C GLY A 39 6.00 -9.79 7.84
N ILE A 40 6.11 -10.10 9.14
CA ILE A 40 5.43 -11.24 9.77
C ILE A 40 4.21 -10.84 10.61
N ASN A 41 3.92 -9.53 10.74
CA ASN A 41 2.84 -9.03 11.56
C ASN A 41 1.46 -9.22 10.90
N LYS A 42 0.63 -10.09 11.49
CA LYS A 42 -0.69 -10.43 10.95
C LYS A 42 -1.75 -9.34 11.09
N SER A 43 -1.73 -8.56 12.18
CA SER A 43 -2.72 -7.48 12.34
C SER A 43 -2.45 -6.38 11.33
N LEU A 44 -1.17 -6.10 11.09
CA LEU A 44 -0.73 -5.15 10.10
C LEU A 44 -1.01 -5.61 8.67
N ALA A 45 -0.83 -6.89 8.36
CA ALA A 45 -1.24 -7.47 7.07
C ALA A 45 -2.75 -7.29 6.82
N LYS A 46 -3.59 -7.58 7.81
CA LYS A 46 -5.06 -7.41 7.67
C LYS A 46 -5.46 -5.96 7.41
N PHE A 47 -4.86 -5.02 8.13
CA PHE A 47 -5.06 -3.59 7.89
C PHE A 47 -4.56 -3.20 6.50
N GLY A 48 -3.37 -3.70 6.14
CA GLY A 48 -2.73 -3.52 4.86
C GLY A 48 -3.52 -4.05 3.66
N ASP A 49 -4.25 -5.16 3.76
CA ASP A 49 -5.11 -5.69 2.68
C ASP A 49 -6.14 -4.62 2.26
N ALA A 50 -6.77 -3.95 3.23
CA ALA A 50 -7.73 -2.88 2.95
C ALA A 50 -7.06 -1.69 2.25
N ILE A 51 -5.92 -1.22 2.77
CA ILE A 51 -5.18 -0.10 2.18
C ILE A 51 -4.70 -0.44 0.77
N THR A 52 -4.11 -1.63 0.58
CA THR A 52 -3.56 -2.14 -0.68
C THR A 52 -4.64 -2.22 -1.76
N ASN A 53 -5.83 -2.73 -1.42
CA ASN A 53 -6.94 -2.80 -2.36
C ASN A 53 -7.48 -1.40 -2.71
N THR A 54 -7.53 -0.48 -1.75
CA THR A 54 -7.97 0.90 -2.00
C THR A 54 -7.00 1.64 -2.93
N ILE A 55 -5.69 1.60 -2.65
CA ILE A 55 -4.69 2.28 -3.50
C ILE A 55 -4.72 1.74 -4.93
N TYR A 56 -4.87 0.42 -5.11
CA TYR A 56 -4.93 -0.18 -6.44
C TYR A 56 -6.23 0.19 -7.17
N THR A 57 -7.36 0.15 -6.47
CA THR A 57 -8.66 0.49 -7.04
C THR A 57 -8.70 1.93 -7.53
N ILE A 58 -8.17 2.88 -6.73
CA ILE A 58 -8.07 4.30 -7.10
C ILE A 58 -7.13 4.46 -8.28
N ALA A 59 -5.93 3.87 -8.22
CA ALA A 59 -4.95 3.97 -9.30
C ALA A 59 -5.48 3.43 -10.62
N LYS A 60 -6.10 2.25 -10.60
CA LYS A 60 -6.70 1.62 -11.78
C LYS A 60 -7.87 2.45 -12.34
N THR A 61 -8.76 2.94 -11.47
CA THR A 61 -9.87 3.83 -11.86
C THR A 61 -9.34 5.08 -12.57
N ALA A 62 -8.30 5.70 -12.02
CA ALA A 62 -7.69 6.90 -12.59
C ALA A 62 -7.05 6.65 -13.97
N VAL A 63 -6.46 5.47 -14.20
CA VAL A 63 -5.86 5.13 -15.49
C VAL A 63 -6.92 4.75 -16.54
N LEU A 64 -7.96 4.03 -16.15
CA LEU A 64 -9.03 3.62 -17.07
C LEU A 64 -10.05 4.72 -17.37
N GLY A 65 -10.14 5.76 -16.53
CA GLY A 65 -11.15 6.81 -16.66
C GLY A 65 -12.57 6.36 -16.30
N GLN A 66 -12.72 5.22 -15.63
CA GLN A 66 -14.01 4.68 -15.18
C GLN A 66 -13.87 4.04 -13.80
N PHE A 67 -14.89 4.20 -12.96
CA PHE A 67 -14.94 3.58 -11.63
C PHE A 67 -14.92 2.06 -11.76
N THR A 68 -13.97 1.42 -11.08
CA THR A 68 -13.86 -0.03 -11.00
C THR A 68 -13.69 -0.46 -9.55
N GLN A 69 -13.93 -1.73 -9.26
CA GLN A 69 -13.58 -2.35 -7.99
C GLN A 69 -12.70 -3.55 -8.29
N ARG A 70 -11.52 -3.63 -7.66
CA ARG A 70 -10.67 -4.80 -7.82
C ARG A 70 -9.92 -5.13 -6.55
N LYS A 71 -10.11 -6.36 -6.09
CA LYS A 71 -9.20 -6.97 -5.12
C LYS A 71 -7.91 -7.37 -5.85
N VAL A 72 -6.76 -7.00 -5.29
CA VAL A 72 -5.46 -7.39 -5.85
C VAL A 72 -5.26 -8.88 -5.64
N ASN A 73 -4.85 -9.60 -6.68
CA ASN A 73 -4.56 -11.02 -6.55
C ASN A 73 -3.30 -11.22 -5.70
N ARG A 74 -3.33 -12.17 -4.76
CA ARG A 74 -2.18 -12.55 -3.93
C ARG A 74 -0.95 -12.92 -4.76
N THR A 75 -1.13 -13.50 -5.95
CA THR A 75 -0.01 -13.80 -6.85
C THR A 75 0.72 -12.53 -7.28
N ILE A 76 0.00 -11.45 -7.61
CA ILE A 76 0.58 -10.14 -7.97
C ILE A 76 1.47 -9.63 -6.83
N LEU A 77 0.94 -9.60 -5.61
CA LEU A 77 1.67 -9.11 -4.43
C LEU A 77 2.89 -9.99 -4.10
N SER A 78 2.73 -11.31 -4.17
CA SER A 78 3.81 -12.28 -4.00
C SER A 78 4.95 -12.11 -5.02
N HIS A 79 4.61 -11.85 -6.29
CA HIS A 79 5.59 -11.55 -7.33
C HIS A 79 6.26 -10.20 -7.09
N ALA A 80 5.50 -9.16 -6.72
CA ALA A 80 6.05 -7.86 -6.41
C ALA A 80 7.04 -7.90 -5.24
N LEU A 81 6.74 -8.64 -4.17
CA LEU A 81 7.64 -8.82 -3.03
C LEU A 81 8.97 -9.47 -3.42
N LYS A 82 8.91 -10.48 -4.29
CA LYS A 82 10.11 -11.15 -4.82
C LYS A 82 10.93 -10.19 -5.67
N ASN A 83 10.29 -9.46 -6.58
CA ASN A 83 10.96 -8.52 -7.48
C ASN A 83 11.57 -7.33 -6.73
N ALA A 84 11.00 -6.97 -5.58
CA ALA A 84 11.54 -5.95 -4.68
C ALA A 84 12.64 -6.48 -3.75
N GLU A 85 13.01 -7.77 -3.85
CA GLU A 85 14.01 -8.42 -3.00
C GLU A 85 13.67 -8.35 -1.50
N MET A 86 12.37 -8.43 -1.18
CA MET A 86 11.85 -8.28 0.18
C MET A 86 11.34 -9.60 0.79
N LYS A 87 11.47 -10.72 0.07
CA LYS A 87 11.02 -12.05 0.55
C LYS A 87 11.63 -12.44 1.90
N LEU A 88 12.86 -12.00 2.18
CA LEU A 88 13.58 -12.34 3.41
C LEU A 88 12.90 -11.81 4.69
N TYR A 89 12.09 -10.75 4.55
CA TYR A 89 11.30 -10.16 5.64
C TYR A 89 9.98 -10.90 5.90
N GLY A 90 9.58 -11.84 5.04
CA GLY A 90 8.42 -12.72 5.28
C GLY A 90 8.79 -13.94 6.12
N LYS A 91 7.81 -14.77 6.50
CA LYS A 91 8.09 -16.02 7.26
C LYS A 91 9.04 -16.97 6.51
N THR A 92 9.79 -17.77 7.27
CA THR A 92 10.62 -18.83 6.69
C THR A 92 9.72 -19.84 5.99
N ARG A 93 10.06 -20.22 4.74
CA ARG A 93 9.23 -21.10 3.87
C ARG A 93 7.82 -20.53 3.55
N SER A 94 7.70 -19.22 3.36
CA SER A 94 6.45 -18.60 2.92
C SER A 94 5.96 -19.14 1.57
N ASP A 95 4.68 -19.52 1.54
CA ASP A 95 3.90 -19.73 0.32
C ASP A 95 3.47 -18.39 -0.31
N ALA A 96 2.73 -18.45 -1.43
CA ALA A 96 2.23 -17.25 -2.10
C ALA A 96 1.31 -16.40 -1.22
N HIS A 97 0.56 -17.02 -0.31
CA HIS A 97 -0.34 -16.32 0.60
C HIS A 97 0.45 -15.52 1.63
N ALA A 98 1.42 -16.15 2.29
CA ALA A 98 2.27 -15.51 3.27
C ALA A 98 3.12 -14.38 2.67
N MET A 99 3.57 -14.51 1.40
CA MET A 99 4.27 -13.41 0.71
C MET A 99 3.34 -12.23 0.37
N ALA A 100 2.08 -12.49 0.01
CA ALA A 100 1.09 -11.44 -0.17
C ALA A 100 0.82 -10.71 1.16
N ASP A 101 0.60 -11.45 2.25
CA ASP A 101 0.40 -10.87 3.59
C ASP A 101 1.60 -10.01 4.02
N THR A 102 2.84 -10.42 3.71
CA THR A 102 4.03 -9.61 3.97
C THR A 102 4.00 -8.29 3.19
N THR A 103 3.58 -8.30 1.93
CA THR A 103 3.43 -7.09 1.11
C THR A 103 2.40 -6.14 1.72
N GLU A 104 1.24 -6.67 2.09
CA GLU A 104 0.16 -5.93 2.74
C GLU A 104 0.65 -5.33 4.06
N ALA A 105 1.39 -6.08 4.88
CA ALA A 105 1.93 -5.57 6.13
C ALA A 105 2.88 -4.38 5.94
N PHE A 106 3.75 -4.39 4.93
CA PHE A 106 4.60 -3.24 4.63
C PHE A 106 3.80 -2.00 4.22
N ILE A 107 2.80 -2.17 3.35
CA ILE A 107 1.92 -1.07 2.93
C ILE A 107 1.12 -0.52 4.13
N GLY A 108 0.58 -1.42 4.96
CA GLY A 108 -0.13 -1.04 6.19
C GLY A 108 0.78 -0.32 7.19
N PHE A 109 2.04 -0.74 7.32
CA PHE A 109 3.01 -0.07 8.19
C PHE A 109 3.24 1.37 7.76
N VAL A 110 3.63 1.58 6.50
CA VAL A 110 3.99 2.92 6.03
C VAL A 110 2.80 3.84 5.97
N TYR A 111 1.57 3.33 5.77
CA TYR A 111 0.39 4.18 5.82
C TYR A 111 0.21 4.88 7.18
N CYS A 112 0.71 4.28 8.27
CA CYS A 112 0.74 4.90 9.59
C CYS A 112 1.94 5.84 9.79
N GLU A 113 2.78 6.05 8.77
CA GLU A 113 3.93 6.95 8.78
C GLU A 113 3.59 8.26 8.05
N ASP A 114 4.17 9.36 8.52
CA ASP A 114 4.01 10.66 7.87
C ASP A 114 4.52 10.62 6.41
N GLY A 115 3.72 11.18 5.51
CA GLY A 115 4.04 11.31 4.08
C GLY A 115 3.55 10.17 3.19
N TRP A 116 2.98 9.09 3.75
CA TRP A 116 2.50 7.92 3.01
C TRP A 116 0.97 7.84 2.98
N THR A 117 0.34 8.71 2.21
CA THR A 117 -1.11 8.71 2.01
C THR A 117 -1.56 7.76 0.90
N ILE A 118 -2.86 7.45 0.84
CA ILE A 118 -3.47 6.69 -0.26
C ILE A 118 -3.17 7.35 -1.62
N GLU A 119 -3.23 8.68 -1.69
CA GLU A 119 -2.96 9.46 -2.91
C GLU A 119 -1.49 9.38 -3.32
N SER A 120 -0.56 9.49 -2.36
CA SER A 120 0.87 9.39 -2.63
C SER A 120 1.26 8.02 -3.18
N MET A 121 0.74 6.95 -2.55
CA MET A 121 0.98 5.57 -2.99
C MET A 121 0.26 5.26 -4.30
N GLY A 122 -0.98 5.72 -4.45
CA GLY A 122 -1.75 5.59 -5.69
C GLY A 122 -1.06 6.28 -6.87
N SER A 123 -0.46 7.45 -6.66
CA SER A 123 0.29 8.17 -7.70
C SER A 123 1.49 7.36 -8.21
N ILE A 124 2.23 6.70 -7.31
CA ILE A 124 3.33 5.79 -7.68
C ILE A 124 2.81 4.64 -8.55
N LEU A 125 1.65 4.06 -8.21
CA LEU A 125 1.03 3.01 -9.00
C LEU A 125 0.62 3.55 -10.40
N ILE A 126 -0.02 4.71 -10.45
CA ILE A 126 -0.50 5.34 -11.70
C ILE A 126 0.65 5.55 -12.69
N GLU A 127 1.80 6.06 -12.24
CA GLU A 127 2.98 6.28 -13.08
C GLU A 127 3.43 5.01 -13.82
N THR A 128 3.26 3.85 -13.18
CA THR A 128 3.62 2.56 -13.77
C THR A 128 2.49 2.00 -14.63
N LEU A 129 1.25 2.02 -14.11
CA LEU A 129 0.08 1.45 -14.77
C LEU A 129 -0.22 2.11 -16.12
N LYS A 130 0.00 3.43 -16.28
CA LYS A 130 -0.22 4.16 -17.54
C LYS A 130 0.66 3.69 -18.71
N LYS A 131 1.70 2.89 -18.44
CA LYS A 131 2.61 2.35 -19.45
C LYS A 131 2.08 1.08 -20.13
N PHE A 132 0.94 0.55 -19.67
CA PHE A 132 0.38 -0.73 -20.11
C PHE A 132 -1.07 -0.55 -20.57
N ASP A 133 -1.54 -1.45 -21.43
CA ASP A 133 -2.97 -1.59 -21.71
C ASP A 133 -3.64 -2.39 -20.59
N LEU A 134 -4.47 -1.73 -19.77
CA LEU A 134 -5.16 -2.36 -18.66
C LEU A 134 -6.44 -3.10 -19.06
N ASN A 135 -6.83 -3.07 -20.35
CA ASN A 135 -7.94 -3.87 -20.85
C ASN A 135 -7.50 -5.29 -21.23
N ASP A 136 -6.21 -5.50 -21.45
CA ASP A 136 -5.61 -6.83 -21.58
C ASP A 136 -5.27 -7.38 -20.19
N SER A 137 -5.84 -8.54 -19.86
CA SER A 137 -5.71 -9.15 -18.52
C SER A 137 -4.26 -9.55 -18.16
N MET A 138 -3.48 -9.99 -19.16
CA MET A 138 -2.09 -10.36 -18.97
C MET A 138 -1.22 -9.13 -18.75
N MET A 139 -1.42 -8.08 -19.57
CA MET A 139 -0.74 -6.80 -19.40
C MET A 139 -1.14 -6.12 -18.09
N GLU A 140 -2.41 -6.15 -17.69
CA GLU A 140 -2.85 -5.62 -16.39
C GLU A 140 -2.14 -6.32 -15.23
N THR A 141 -2.06 -7.66 -15.29
CA THR A 141 -1.37 -8.45 -14.25
C THR A 141 0.11 -8.05 -14.16
N GLN A 142 0.79 -7.92 -15.30
CA GLN A 142 2.18 -7.49 -15.36
C GLN A 142 2.36 -6.05 -14.85
N ALA A 143 1.47 -5.14 -15.25
CA ALA A 143 1.47 -3.74 -14.84
C ALA A 143 1.31 -3.61 -13.31
N ALA A 144 0.41 -4.40 -12.73
CA ALA A 144 0.19 -4.42 -11.28
C ALA A 144 1.41 -4.97 -10.53
N ILE A 145 2.04 -6.05 -11.03
CA ILE A 145 3.27 -6.60 -10.45
C ILE A 145 4.37 -5.52 -10.45
N GLU A 146 4.58 -4.85 -11.58
CA GLU A 146 5.60 -3.81 -11.70
C GLU A 146 5.31 -2.61 -10.79
N ALA A 147 4.05 -2.15 -10.76
CA ALA A 147 3.63 -1.01 -9.95
C ALA A 147 3.84 -1.26 -8.45
N PHE A 148 3.45 -2.43 -7.95
CA PHE A 148 3.69 -2.81 -6.57
C PHE A 148 5.17 -3.06 -6.27
N THR A 149 5.95 -3.55 -7.23
CA THR A 149 7.41 -3.69 -7.09
C THR A 149 8.06 -2.32 -6.85
N VAL A 150 7.69 -1.32 -7.64
CA VAL A 150 8.18 0.07 -7.50
C VAL A 150 7.80 0.66 -6.15
N LEU A 151 6.53 0.49 -5.73
CA LEU A 151 6.06 0.94 -4.42
C LEU A 151 6.87 0.30 -3.28
N LEU A 152 7.04 -1.02 -3.30
CA LEU A 152 7.78 -1.76 -2.27
C LEU A 152 9.25 -1.34 -2.19
N ARG A 153 9.92 -1.09 -3.32
CA ARG A 153 11.30 -0.57 -3.33
C ARG A 153 11.39 0.81 -2.67
N LYS A 154 10.42 1.70 -2.92
CA LYS A 154 10.36 3.01 -2.27
C LYS A 154 10.11 2.88 -0.76
N ILE A 155 9.20 1.98 -0.36
CA ILE A 155 8.93 1.66 1.05
C ILE A 155 10.20 1.14 1.74
N LYS A 156 10.87 0.14 1.16
CA LYS A 156 12.11 -0.41 1.70
C LYS A 156 13.16 0.67 1.91
N LYS A 157 13.39 1.50 0.88
CA LYS A 157 14.34 2.62 0.94
C LYS A 157 14.00 3.58 2.09
N TYR A 158 12.75 4.01 2.19
CA TYR A 158 12.28 4.90 3.25
C TYR A 158 12.49 4.31 4.65
N LEU A 159 12.13 3.03 4.85
CA LEU A 159 12.25 2.39 6.16
C LEU A 159 13.71 2.22 6.59
N VAL A 160 14.60 1.85 5.67
CA VAL A 160 16.04 1.77 5.94
C VAL A 160 16.60 3.14 6.29
N GLU A 161 16.24 4.19 5.54
CA GLU A 161 16.72 5.56 5.79
C GLU A 161 16.20 6.13 7.12
N LYS A 162 14.92 5.89 7.45
CA LYS A 162 14.29 6.43 8.65
C LYS A 162 14.69 5.72 9.92
N TYR A 163 14.74 4.39 9.90
CA TYR A 163 14.93 3.57 11.10
C TYR A 163 16.34 3.00 11.25
N GLN A 164 17.21 3.19 10.25
CA GLN A 164 18.56 2.63 10.20
C GLN A 164 18.59 1.10 10.42
N TRP A 165 17.50 0.42 10.05
CA TRP A 165 17.44 -1.04 10.12
C TRP A 165 18.32 -1.65 9.03
N GLU A 166 19.06 -2.70 9.41
CA GLU A 166 19.90 -3.45 8.48
C GLU A 166 19.06 -4.13 7.38
N ASN A 167 19.66 -4.26 6.20
CA ASN A 167 19.05 -4.90 5.03
C ASN A 167 18.96 -6.42 5.17
#